data_AF-A0A847GP76-F1
#
_entry.id   AF-A0A847GP76-F1
#
_cell.length_a   1.000
_cell.length_b   1.000
_cell.length_c   1.000
_cell.angle_alpha   90.00
_cell.angle_beta   90.00
_cell.angle_gamma   90.00
#
_symmetry.space_group_name_H-M   'P 1'
#
loop_
_entity.id
_entity.type
_entity.pdbx_description
1 polymer ?
#
loop_
_entity_poly.entity_id
_entity_poly.type
_entity_poly.pdbx_seq_one_letter_code
_entity_poly.pdbx_strand_id
1 'polypeptide(L)'
;MRKLCALVLCWMAAAVPAQAADAGNRLAWVDDACNPYYVGLHAPKLITPQWIGQEGVEAVIVFAIDDMRNTAPYEKCLRPIIERLKKIDGRGSVSIMTTQADPADPQLAKWAAEQVTVEAHTATHPCPCLQGGDIAKAKQTYDDAIDLLARIPGGPPIAFRMPCCDSMNSVGPRFFTEMFGKTTPFGRFLRVDSSVFMAFTADDPALPPSLTTDQEGRPRFTKYIPRDRNFVNYVENYPYPFVVDHLCWEMPSPIPDDWLGINLQGNHNPDTVRDMKAVIDATAIKQGTFTLTFHPDRWIRNDQVIELIDHAVGRYGKKIMFLNFREVHQRLTANLLGGQPLRADDGSDNGVRVLDLNNDGYMDVVIGNDRVRQTRLWSPQTRTWTVGDFPVQIVATDAEGKRTLTGARFGVLQANGHASILVRNESLAGLWHFDGRAWTAVADGLKGLELDGPVLTAKAGRDQGVRFCDLDLDGCCELIVGNPRQNGAFRWSQDTHAWTKLPFGLPPRTAIVDQAGRDAGLRLVDLDGDGRRDVIFSDARRYSLHLFRSLTEGWSRKIQDADRIPGNAIPMIVRADGTNNGAWFHYGHMYLQNEDTGKQLPNHIDFRSYKQLLVTTPDSR
;
A
#
# COMPACT_ATOMS: atom_id res chain seq x y z
N MET A 1 -8.77 -61.74 37.74
CA MET A 1 -7.32 -61.49 37.89
C MET A 1 -6.82 -60.72 36.67
N ARG A 2 -6.12 -59.61 36.93
CA ARG A 2 -5.33 -58.73 36.03
C ARG A 2 -6.06 -58.01 34.88
N LYS A 3 -6.26 -56.71 35.12
CA LYS A 3 -6.75 -55.67 34.19
C LYS A 3 -5.71 -55.36 33.11
N LEU A 4 -6.12 -55.24 31.86
CA LEU A 4 -5.36 -54.60 30.79
C LEU A 4 -5.65 -53.09 30.83
N CYS A 5 -4.63 -52.26 31.05
CA CYS A 5 -4.66 -50.83 30.80
C CYS A 5 -3.89 -50.56 29.50
N ALA A 6 -4.60 -50.17 28.44
CA ALA A 6 -4.01 -49.58 27.26
C ALA A 6 -3.85 -48.07 27.52
N LEU A 7 -2.60 -47.58 27.55
CA LEU A 7 -2.30 -46.15 27.48
C LEU A 7 -2.48 -45.70 26.03
N VAL A 8 -3.47 -44.84 25.78
CA VAL A 8 -3.55 -44.04 24.55
C VAL A 8 -2.75 -42.76 24.83
N LEU A 9 -1.57 -42.65 24.20
CA LEU A 9 -0.85 -41.38 24.11
C LEU A 9 -1.55 -40.50 23.06
N CYS A 10 -2.36 -39.55 23.51
CA CYS A 10 -2.79 -38.43 22.66
C CYS A 10 -1.59 -37.49 22.46
N TRP A 11 -0.94 -37.57 21.30
CA TRP A 11 -0.14 -36.46 20.79
C TRP A 11 -1.09 -35.33 20.37
N MET A 12 -1.31 -34.36 21.25
CA MET A 12 -1.78 -33.05 20.82
C MET A 12 -0.61 -32.34 20.15
N ALA A 13 -0.46 -32.53 18.84
CA ALA A 13 0.24 -31.55 18.02
C ALA A 13 -0.61 -30.27 18.09
N ALA A 14 -0.22 -29.33 18.94
CA ALA A 14 -0.70 -27.97 18.87
C ALA A 14 -0.26 -27.44 17.50
N ALA A 15 -1.17 -27.47 16.53
CA ALA A 15 -1.02 -26.68 15.32
C ALA A 15 -0.99 -25.23 15.78
N VAL A 16 0.21 -24.65 15.87
CA VAL A 16 0.36 -23.20 15.99
C VAL A 16 -0.36 -22.63 14.77
N PRO A 17 -1.39 -21.78 14.94
CA PRO A 17 -2.03 -21.17 13.80
C PRO A 17 -0.96 -20.38 13.05
N ALA A 18 -0.97 -20.45 11.70
CA ALA A 18 -0.09 -19.68 10.82
C ALA A 18 -0.10 -18.16 11.07
N GLN A 19 -1.01 -17.70 11.94
CA GLN A 19 -1.10 -16.35 12.51
C GLN A 19 0.15 -15.91 13.28
N ALA A 20 1.02 -16.83 13.73
CA ALA A 20 2.26 -16.51 14.44
C ALA A 20 3.46 -16.21 13.53
N ALA A 21 3.43 -16.59 12.24
CA ALA A 21 4.65 -16.71 11.44
C ALA A 21 5.30 -15.38 11.00
N ASP A 22 4.69 -14.22 11.26
CA ASP A 22 5.26 -12.92 10.87
C ASP A 22 4.81 -11.75 11.80
N ALA A 23 4.36 -12.05 13.02
CA ALA A 23 3.77 -11.06 13.93
C ALA A 23 4.74 -9.92 14.29
N GLY A 24 6.04 -10.21 14.37
CA GLY A 24 7.09 -9.21 14.61
C GLY A 24 7.30 -8.25 13.43
N ASN A 25 7.13 -8.72 12.19
CA ASN A 25 7.36 -7.90 10.99
C ASN A 25 6.14 -7.10 10.53
N ARG A 26 5.00 -7.15 11.23
CA ARG A 26 3.76 -6.46 10.80
C ARG A 26 3.91 -4.94 10.61
N LEU A 27 4.97 -4.34 11.17
CA LEU A 27 5.30 -2.91 11.06
C LEU A 27 6.40 -2.60 10.04
N ALA A 28 7.06 -3.62 9.46
CA ALA A 28 8.22 -3.44 8.58
C ALA A 28 7.90 -2.57 7.35
N TRP A 29 6.70 -2.71 6.80
CA TRP A 29 6.22 -1.94 5.65
C TRP A 29 6.23 -0.42 5.87
N VAL A 30 6.19 0.05 7.12
CA VAL A 30 6.22 1.48 7.46
C VAL A 30 7.57 2.11 7.11
N ASP A 31 8.66 1.35 7.18
CA ASP A 31 10.02 1.82 6.91
C ASP A 31 10.62 1.26 5.60
N ASP A 32 9.92 0.35 4.93
CA ASP A 32 10.33 -0.26 3.68
C ASP A 32 10.21 0.70 2.49
N ALA A 33 10.93 0.35 1.42
CA ALA A 33 10.74 1.01 0.13
C ALA A 33 9.32 0.76 -0.41
N CYS A 34 8.80 1.71 -1.18
CA CYS A 34 7.45 1.66 -1.75
C CYS A 34 7.09 0.28 -2.35
N ASN A 35 6.06 -0.34 -1.80
CA ASN A 35 5.39 -1.51 -2.34
C ASN A 35 3.88 -1.26 -2.30
N PRO A 36 3.18 -1.11 -3.43
CA PRO A 36 1.72 -0.90 -3.43
C PRO A 36 0.91 -2.19 -3.19
N TYR A 37 1.56 -3.34 -3.01
CA TYR A 37 0.92 -4.66 -2.89
C TYR A 37 1.20 -5.36 -1.54
N TYR A 38 1.57 -4.62 -0.49
CA TYR A 38 1.90 -5.20 0.81
C TYR A 38 0.69 -5.68 1.63
N VAL A 39 -0.52 -5.20 1.29
CA VAL A 39 -1.75 -5.53 2.02
C VAL A 39 -2.39 -6.84 1.55
N GLY A 40 -3.11 -7.49 2.45
CA GLY A 40 -3.82 -8.74 2.18
C GLY A 40 -4.63 -9.18 3.39
N LEU A 41 -5.07 -10.45 3.40
CA LEU A 41 -5.93 -11.02 4.45
C LEU A 41 -5.41 -10.80 5.88
N HIS A 42 -4.09 -10.80 6.06
CA HIS A 42 -3.42 -10.71 7.37
C HIS A 42 -3.03 -9.29 7.78
N ALA A 43 -3.19 -8.29 6.90
CA ALA A 43 -2.90 -6.90 7.23
C ALA A 43 -3.96 -6.33 8.20
N PRO A 44 -3.59 -5.43 9.14
CA PRO A 44 -4.55 -4.77 10.02
C PRO A 44 -5.61 -4.01 9.22
N LYS A 45 -6.85 -3.98 9.70
CA LYS A 45 -7.99 -3.50 8.93
C LYS A 45 -8.16 -1.98 9.08
N LEU A 46 -8.40 -1.28 7.95
CA LEU A 46 -8.93 0.08 7.95
C LEU A 46 -10.45 0.13 7.66
N ILE A 47 -11.26 -0.46 8.55
CA ILE A 47 -12.73 -0.48 8.43
C ILE A 47 -13.35 0.93 8.36
N THR A 48 -14.48 1.05 7.65
CA THR A 48 -15.23 2.30 7.45
C THR A 48 -15.53 3.07 8.75
N PRO A 49 -15.97 2.43 9.85
CA PRO A 49 -16.20 3.12 11.12
C PRO A 49 -15.00 3.93 11.65
N GLN A 50 -13.76 3.56 11.32
CA GLN A 50 -12.55 4.27 11.79
C GLN A 50 -12.43 5.68 11.21
N TRP A 51 -12.94 5.91 10.00
CA TRP A 51 -12.68 7.14 9.26
C TRP A 51 -13.94 7.84 8.76
N ILE A 52 -15.09 7.17 8.74
CA ILE A 52 -16.31 7.77 8.20
C ILE A 52 -16.81 8.95 9.03
N GLY A 53 -16.65 8.91 10.36
CA GLY A 53 -17.12 9.96 11.28
C GLY A 53 -18.64 10.11 11.35
N GLN A 54 -19.39 9.07 10.98
CA GLN A 54 -20.85 9.04 11.03
C GLN A 54 -21.32 7.71 11.63
N GLU A 55 -22.04 7.81 12.75
CA GLU A 55 -22.57 6.65 13.44
C GLU A 55 -23.52 5.83 12.55
N GLY A 56 -23.41 4.51 12.64
CA GLY A 56 -24.26 3.57 11.91
C GLY A 56 -23.82 3.26 10.48
N VAL A 57 -22.89 4.03 9.89
CA VAL A 57 -22.31 3.71 8.58
C VAL A 57 -21.21 2.67 8.74
N GLU A 58 -21.33 1.57 7.99
CA GLU A 58 -20.45 0.40 8.09
C GLU A 58 -19.68 0.13 6.80
N ALA A 59 -20.14 0.62 5.63
CA ALA A 59 -19.40 0.52 4.38
C ALA A 59 -19.65 1.72 3.46
N VAL A 60 -18.70 1.98 2.56
CA VAL A 60 -18.77 3.08 1.59
C VAL A 60 -18.76 2.55 0.17
N ILE A 61 -19.56 3.18 -0.69
CA ILE A 61 -19.54 2.97 -2.14
C ILE A 61 -19.03 4.24 -2.81
N VAL A 62 -18.06 4.09 -3.70
CA VAL A 62 -17.55 5.15 -4.58
C VAL A 62 -17.82 4.72 -6.02
N PHE A 63 -18.48 5.58 -6.80
CA PHE A 63 -18.63 5.40 -8.24
C PHE A 63 -17.66 6.32 -8.97
N ALA A 64 -16.78 5.71 -9.77
CA ALA A 64 -15.74 6.41 -10.50
C ALA A 64 -15.79 6.05 -11.99
N ILE A 65 -16.21 7.01 -12.82
CA ILE A 65 -16.32 6.82 -14.28
C ILE A 65 -15.07 7.32 -15.00
N ASP A 66 -14.54 6.51 -15.92
CA ASP A 66 -13.24 6.73 -16.54
C ASP A 66 -13.30 7.34 -17.94
N ASP A 67 -12.17 7.86 -18.42
CA ASP A 67 -11.91 8.33 -19.79
C ASP A 67 -12.54 9.65 -20.25
N MET A 68 -12.95 10.56 -19.34
CA MET A 68 -13.63 11.77 -19.81
C MET A 68 -12.71 12.65 -20.68
N ARG A 69 -13.24 12.98 -21.87
CA ARG A 69 -12.68 13.94 -22.85
C ARG A 69 -13.67 15.01 -23.30
N ASN A 70 -14.96 14.68 -23.21
CA ASN A 70 -16.07 15.53 -23.59
C ASN A 70 -17.19 15.26 -22.58
N THR A 71 -17.85 16.31 -22.08
CA THR A 71 -18.82 16.19 -21.00
C THR A 71 -20.13 15.54 -21.44
N ALA A 72 -20.56 15.68 -22.71
CA ALA A 72 -21.90 15.32 -23.14
C ALA A 72 -22.20 13.80 -23.06
N PRO A 73 -21.32 12.88 -23.51
CA PRO A 73 -21.54 11.44 -23.33
C PRO A 73 -21.61 11.03 -21.85
N TYR A 74 -20.80 11.69 -21.00
CA TYR A 74 -20.74 11.41 -19.57
C TYR A 74 -21.98 11.92 -18.86
N GLU A 75 -22.45 13.13 -19.17
CA GLU A 75 -23.71 13.66 -18.63
C GLU A 75 -24.89 12.77 -19.02
N LYS A 76 -24.93 12.26 -20.26
CA LYS A 76 -25.98 11.32 -20.68
C LYS A 76 -25.97 10.03 -19.85
N CYS A 77 -24.80 9.45 -19.61
CA CYS A 77 -24.65 8.24 -18.82
C CYS A 77 -24.96 8.49 -17.34
N LEU A 78 -24.38 9.55 -16.76
CA LEU A 78 -24.41 9.84 -15.33
C LEU A 78 -25.71 10.48 -14.85
N ARG A 79 -26.42 11.26 -15.67
CA ARG A 79 -27.63 11.98 -15.23
C ARG A 79 -28.62 11.09 -14.44
N PRO A 80 -29.05 9.92 -14.94
CA PRO A 80 -29.95 9.06 -14.17
C PRO A 80 -29.31 8.51 -12.88
N ILE A 81 -28.00 8.25 -12.86
CA ILE A 81 -27.26 7.79 -11.68
C ILE A 81 -27.22 8.91 -10.62
N ILE A 82 -26.86 10.14 -11.02
CA ILE A 82 -26.82 11.32 -10.16
C ILE A 82 -28.20 11.60 -9.55
N GLU A 83 -29.28 11.57 -10.36
CA GLU A 83 -30.63 11.77 -9.83
C GLU A 83 -31.06 10.65 -8.88
N ARG A 84 -30.58 9.41 -9.09
CA ARG A 84 -30.83 8.31 -8.15
C ARG A 84 -30.11 8.51 -6.82
N LEU A 85 -28.86 8.96 -6.83
CA LEU A 85 -28.07 9.27 -5.64
C LEU A 85 -28.66 10.45 -4.86
N LYS A 86 -29.06 11.53 -5.55
CA LYS A 86 -29.71 12.70 -4.93
C LYS A 86 -31.01 12.33 -4.20
N LYS A 87 -31.75 11.32 -4.65
CA LYS A 87 -32.94 10.81 -3.95
C LYS A 87 -32.60 10.08 -2.63
N ILE A 88 -31.36 9.65 -2.42
CA ILE A 88 -30.92 8.94 -1.20
C ILE A 88 -30.53 9.96 -0.13
N ASP A 89 -29.62 10.87 -0.45
CA ASP A 89 -29.02 11.77 0.54
C ASP A 89 -28.81 13.22 0.03
N GLY A 90 -29.39 13.57 -1.12
CA GLY A 90 -29.36 14.92 -1.68
C GLY A 90 -28.16 15.23 -2.58
N ARG A 91 -27.20 14.30 -2.73
CA ARG A 91 -25.91 14.57 -3.38
C ARG A 91 -25.68 13.69 -4.60
N GLY A 92 -24.94 14.20 -5.58
CA GLY A 92 -24.51 13.47 -6.78
C GLY A 92 -23.12 12.85 -6.61
N SER A 93 -22.87 12.12 -5.51
CA SER A 93 -21.54 11.64 -5.09
C SER A 93 -20.89 10.65 -6.09
N VAL A 94 -20.35 11.18 -7.19
CA VAL A 94 -19.64 10.48 -8.26
C VAL A 94 -18.32 11.20 -8.54
N SER A 95 -17.29 10.44 -8.91
CA SER A 95 -16.03 10.98 -9.42
C SER A 95 -15.86 10.66 -10.90
N ILE A 96 -15.38 11.61 -11.68
CA ILE A 96 -15.14 11.48 -13.12
C ILE A 96 -13.64 11.55 -13.38
N MET A 97 -13.00 10.44 -13.73
CA MET A 97 -11.60 10.41 -14.13
C MET A 97 -11.45 11.00 -15.53
N THR A 98 -10.68 12.07 -15.63
CA THR A 98 -10.69 12.96 -16.78
C THR A 98 -9.30 13.06 -17.38
N THR A 99 -9.26 12.84 -18.69
CA THR A 99 -8.03 13.01 -19.48
C THR A 99 -7.96 14.44 -20.00
N GLN A 100 -9.06 14.95 -20.54
CA GLN A 100 -9.18 16.33 -21.04
C GLN A 100 -10.59 16.88 -20.78
N ALA A 101 -10.69 18.19 -20.60
CA ALA A 101 -11.97 18.91 -20.58
C ALA A 101 -11.74 20.35 -21.01
N ASP A 102 -12.75 20.95 -21.65
CA ASP A 102 -12.79 22.40 -21.87
C ASP A 102 -13.20 23.08 -20.56
N PRO A 103 -12.32 23.87 -19.89
CA PRO A 103 -12.67 24.51 -18.62
C PRO A 103 -13.86 25.49 -18.71
N ALA A 104 -14.23 25.92 -19.92
CA ALA A 104 -15.38 26.79 -20.16
C ALA A 104 -16.70 26.03 -20.31
N ASP A 105 -16.69 24.69 -20.33
CA ASP A 105 -17.91 23.90 -20.47
C ASP A 105 -18.84 24.12 -19.24
N PRO A 106 -20.06 24.65 -19.44
CA PRO A 106 -20.99 24.93 -18.34
C PRO A 106 -21.40 23.67 -17.56
N GLN A 107 -21.27 22.48 -18.17
CA GLN A 107 -21.58 21.21 -17.51
C GLN A 107 -20.66 20.94 -16.31
N LEU A 108 -19.41 21.42 -16.34
CA LEU A 108 -18.46 21.25 -15.23
C LEU A 108 -18.92 22.00 -13.97
N ALA A 109 -19.40 23.23 -14.14
CA ALA A 109 -19.96 24.02 -13.04
C ALA A 109 -21.25 23.40 -12.47
N LYS A 110 -22.10 22.84 -13.36
CA LYS A 110 -23.31 22.13 -12.94
C LYS A 110 -22.98 20.91 -12.09
N TRP A 111 -22.04 20.07 -12.54
CA TRP A 111 -21.57 18.91 -11.78
C TRP A 111 -20.98 19.29 -10.42
N ALA A 112 -20.16 20.34 -10.36
CA ALA A 112 -19.62 20.83 -9.09
C ALA A 112 -20.72 21.25 -8.10
N ALA A 113 -21.77 21.93 -8.57
CA ALA A 113 -22.92 22.30 -7.75
C ALA A 113 -23.74 21.10 -7.26
N GLU A 114 -23.68 19.97 -7.97
CA GLU A 114 -24.29 18.69 -7.60
C GLU A 114 -23.36 17.78 -6.78
N GLN A 115 -22.17 18.26 -6.42
CA GLN A 115 -21.14 17.52 -5.67
C GLN A 115 -20.57 16.30 -6.41
N VAL A 116 -20.59 16.34 -7.74
CA VAL A 116 -19.80 15.46 -8.61
C VAL A 116 -18.38 16.03 -8.71
N THR A 117 -17.36 15.18 -8.64
CA THR A 117 -15.95 15.61 -8.76
C THR A 117 -15.31 15.20 -10.08
N VAL A 118 -14.33 16.00 -10.50
CA VAL A 118 -13.50 15.76 -11.69
C VAL A 118 -12.08 15.49 -11.22
N GLU A 119 -11.54 14.34 -11.60
CA GLU A 119 -10.27 13.77 -11.10
C GLU A 119 -9.32 13.45 -12.27
N ALA A 120 -8.04 13.20 -12.00
CA ALA A 120 -7.01 13.11 -13.04
C ALA A 120 -6.88 11.68 -13.63
N HIS A 121 -6.69 11.59 -14.96
CA HIS A 121 -6.52 10.32 -15.68
C HIS A 121 -5.42 10.36 -16.78
N THR A 122 -4.39 11.20 -16.60
CA THR A 122 -3.39 11.61 -17.62
C THR A 122 -3.96 12.30 -18.87
N ALA A 123 -3.24 13.29 -19.40
CA ALA A 123 -3.73 14.13 -20.49
C ALA A 123 -3.87 13.41 -21.84
N THR A 124 -3.08 12.35 -22.08
CA THR A 124 -3.01 11.64 -23.36
C THR A 124 -3.46 10.19 -23.30
N HIS A 125 -3.76 9.66 -22.11
CA HIS A 125 -4.18 8.28 -21.88
C HIS A 125 -3.22 7.22 -22.50
N PRO A 126 -1.92 7.25 -22.16
CA PRO A 126 -1.00 6.21 -22.58
C PRO A 126 -1.28 4.89 -21.84
N CYS A 127 -1.34 3.78 -22.57
CA CYS A 127 -1.47 2.45 -21.99
C CYS A 127 -0.33 1.51 -22.45
N PRO A 128 0.53 1.05 -21.52
CA PRO A 128 0.67 1.49 -20.11
C PRO A 128 1.22 2.92 -20.03
N CYS A 129 1.14 3.57 -18.86
CA CYS A 129 1.61 4.96 -18.71
C CYS A 129 3.14 5.07 -18.79
N LEU A 130 3.84 4.24 -18.02
CA LEU A 130 5.29 4.11 -18.10
C LEU A 130 5.65 3.25 -19.32
N GLN A 131 6.08 3.89 -20.41
CA GLN A 131 6.48 3.21 -21.65
C GLN A 131 7.38 4.07 -22.54
N GLY A 132 8.05 3.43 -23.49
CA GLY A 132 8.80 4.10 -24.56
C GLY A 132 10.17 4.63 -24.16
N GLY A 133 10.72 4.18 -23.03
CA GLY A 133 12.04 4.59 -22.54
C GLY A 133 12.10 6.06 -22.07
N ASP A 134 10.95 6.68 -21.82
CA ASP A 134 10.85 8.12 -21.55
C ASP A 134 9.95 8.42 -20.34
N ILE A 135 10.52 8.39 -19.14
CA ILE A 135 9.81 8.77 -17.91
C ILE A 135 9.39 10.23 -17.91
N ALA A 136 10.14 11.13 -18.57
CA ALA A 136 9.82 12.55 -18.61
C ALA A 136 8.50 12.78 -19.36
N LYS A 137 8.27 12.06 -20.46
CA LYS A 137 7.00 12.07 -21.18
C LYS A 137 5.84 11.51 -20.36
N ALA A 138 6.07 10.43 -19.61
CA ALA A 138 5.05 9.88 -18.71
C ALA A 138 4.69 10.88 -17.60
N LYS A 139 5.69 11.52 -16.99
CA LYS A 139 5.50 12.59 -16.00
C LYS A 139 4.80 13.81 -16.60
N GLN A 140 5.16 14.22 -17.80
CA GLN A 140 4.54 15.35 -18.48
C GLN A 140 3.03 15.13 -18.66
N THR A 141 2.61 13.99 -19.20
CA THR A 141 1.17 13.76 -19.41
C THR A 141 0.39 13.60 -18.10
N TYR A 142 1.03 13.14 -17.03
CA TYR A 142 0.46 13.13 -15.67
C TYR A 142 0.27 14.55 -15.12
N ASP A 143 1.31 15.38 -15.20
CA ASP A 143 1.30 16.77 -14.74
C ASP A 143 0.31 17.63 -15.51
N ASP A 144 0.29 17.50 -16.85
CA ASP A 144 -0.59 18.26 -17.74
C ASP A 144 -2.07 18.03 -17.38
N ALA A 145 -2.46 16.82 -17.00
CA ALA A 145 -3.82 16.54 -16.54
C ALA A 145 -4.12 17.28 -15.25
N ILE A 146 -3.25 17.19 -14.25
CA ILE A 146 -3.44 17.85 -12.95
C ILE A 146 -3.54 19.37 -13.12
N ASP A 147 -2.64 19.94 -13.92
CA ASP A 147 -2.54 21.39 -14.11
C ASP A 147 -3.67 21.96 -14.99
N LEU A 148 -4.22 21.15 -15.90
CA LEU A 148 -5.44 21.48 -16.64
C LEU A 148 -6.65 21.47 -15.70
N LEU A 149 -6.87 20.35 -15.00
CA LEU A 149 -8.08 20.14 -14.20
C LEU A 149 -8.12 21.06 -12.96
N ALA A 150 -6.96 21.52 -12.48
CA ALA A 150 -6.90 22.54 -11.42
C ALA A 150 -7.54 23.89 -11.79
N ARG A 151 -7.88 24.10 -13.07
CA ARG A 151 -8.51 25.32 -13.58
C ARG A 151 -10.04 25.20 -13.77
N ILE A 152 -10.60 24.01 -13.51
CA ILE A 152 -12.02 23.69 -13.71
C ILE A 152 -12.85 24.06 -12.48
N PRO A 153 -14.14 24.43 -12.64
CA PRO A 153 -15.06 24.62 -11.51
C PRO A 153 -15.14 23.40 -10.58
N GLY A 154 -15.30 23.63 -9.27
CA GLY A 154 -15.36 22.54 -8.26
C GLY A 154 -14.05 22.28 -7.52
N GLY A 155 -12.97 22.97 -7.90
CA GLY A 155 -11.67 22.93 -7.21
C GLY A 155 -10.70 21.93 -7.85
N PRO A 156 -9.43 21.93 -7.40
CA PRO A 156 -8.38 21.12 -8.01
C PRO A 156 -8.65 19.62 -7.80
N PRO A 157 -8.27 18.76 -8.76
CA PRO A 157 -8.39 17.31 -8.59
C PRO A 157 -7.62 16.85 -7.36
N ILE A 158 -8.09 15.78 -6.73
CA ILE A 158 -7.44 15.19 -5.55
C ILE A 158 -7.09 13.72 -5.78
N ALA A 159 -7.75 13.06 -6.75
CA ALA A 159 -7.55 11.67 -7.05
C ALA A 159 -6.93 11.45 -8.43
N PHE A 160 -6.28 10.30 -8.58
CA PHE A 160 -5.78 9.76 -9.83
C PHE A 160 -6.32 8.36 -10.06
N ARG A 161 -6.48 8.00 -11.33
CA ARG A 161 -6.51 6.62 -11.77
C ARG A 161 -5.58 6.43 -12.94
N MET A 162 -4.82 5.35 -12.92
CA MET A 162 -3.91 5.00 -14.00
C MET A 162 -4.71 4.52 -15.23
N PRO A 163 -4.46 5.06 -16.44
CA PRO A 163 -5.01 4.54 -17.67
C PRO A 163 -4.83 3.02 -17.82
N CYS A 164 -5.90 2.33 -18.21
CA CYS A 164 -5.92 0.89 -18.46
C CYS A 164 -5.50 0.01 -17.25
N CYS A 165 -5.59 0.49 -16.00
CA CYS A 165 -5.22 -0.30 -14.81
C CYS A 165 -6.10 -1.53 -14.54
N ASP A 166 -7.29 -1.57 -15.14
CA ASP A 166 -8.25 -2.68 -15.16
C ASP A 166 -7.87 -3.80 -16.13
N SER A 167 -7.02 -3.51 -17.10
CA SER A 167 -6.86 -4.33 -18.30
C SER A 167 -5.42 -4.73 -18.58
N MET A 168 -4.44 -4.12 -17.91
CA MET A 168 -3.03 -4.43 -18.07
C MET A 168 -2.18 -4.02 -16.87
N ASN A 169 -0.96 -4.54 -16.80
CA ASN A 169 -0.01 -4.14 -15.76
C ASN A 169 0.61 -2.78 -16.10
N SER A 170 0.23 -1.74 -15.34
CA SER A 170 0.76 -0.38 -15.52
C SER A 170 1.10 0.32 -14.20
N VAL A 171 0.72 -0.27 -13.06
CA VAL A 171 0.88 0.31 -11.74
C VAL A 171 2.02 -0.42 -11.03
N GLY A 172 2.91 0.35 -10.42
CA GLY A 172 4.05 -0.18 -9.70
C GLY A 172 4.81 0.89 -8.92
N PRO A 173 5.82 0.52 -8.13
CA PRO A 173 6.53 1.44 -7.23
C PRO A 173 7.11 2.69 -7.90
N ARG A 174 7.54 2.58 -9.16
CA ARG A 174 8.13 3.72 -9.91
C ARG A 174 7.11 4.82 -10.16
N PHE A 175 5.85 4.49 -10.40
CA PHE A 175 4.79 5.48 -10.53
C PHE A 175 4.60 6.25 -9.22
N PHE A 176 4.48 5.54 -8.09
CA PHE A 176 4.24 6.18 -6.79
C PHE A 176 5.41 7.08 -6.36
N THR A 177 6.64 6.59 -6.49
CA THR A 177 7.85 7.27 -6.00
C THR A 177 8.33 8.41 -6.93
N GLU A 178 8.25 8.21 -8.25
CA GLU A 178 8.82 9.13 -9.24
C GLU A 178 7.79 10.03 -9.92
N MET A 179 6.48 9.75 -9.77
CA MET A 179 5.41 10.59 -10.32
C MET A 179 4.44 11.09 -9.23
N PHE A 180 3.66 10.20 -8.60
CA PHE A 180 2.60 10.58 -7.65
C PHE A 180 3.13 11.32 -6.42
N GLY A 181 4.24 10.83 -5.86
CA GLY A 181 4.92 11.40 -4.69
C GLY A 181 5.64 12.73 -4.98
N LYS A 182 5.69 13.16 -6.24
CA LYS A 182 6.26 14.46 -6.64
C LYS A 182 5.16 15.51 -6.79
N THR A 183 5.56 16.74 -7.10
CA THR A 183 4.66 17.82 -7.49
C THR A 183 4.75 18.07 -9.00
N THR A 184 3.75 18.75 -9.56
CA THR A 184 3.85 19.37 -10.89
C THR A 184 4.81 20.58 -10.83
N PRO A 185 5.25 21.13 -11.98
CA PRO A 185 6.02 22.38 -12.01
C PRO A 185 5.30 23.58 -11.36
N PHE A 186 3.97 23.54 -11.25
CA PHE A 186 3.16 24.55 -10.55
C PHE A 186 2.97 24.24 -9.06
N GLY A 187 3.69 23.26 -8.50
CA GLY A 187 3.60 22.87 -7.09
C GLY A 187 2.31 22.11 -6.73
N ARG A 188 1.56 21.61 -7.72
CA ARG A 188 0.33 20.84 -7.48
C ARG A 188 0.65 19.37 -7.24
N PHE A 189 -0.25 18.67 -6.56
CA PHE A 189 -0.10 17.23 -6.29
C PHE A 189 -1.47 16.62 -5.96
N LEU A 190 -1.53 15.28 -5.93
CA LEU A 190 -2.73 14.51 -5.60
C LEU A 190 -2.60 13.82 -4.24
N ARG A 191 -3.72 13.29 -3.73
CA ARG A 191 -3.87 12.71 -2.39
C ARG A 191 -4.38 11.27 -2.41
N VAL A 192 -5.14 10.90 -3.44
CA VAL A 192 -5.78 9.59 -3.58
C VAL A 192 -5.38 8.95 -4.92
N ASP A 193 -5.17 7.65 -4.92
CA ASP A 193 -5.05 6.79 -6.11
C ASP A 193 -6.11 5.69 -6.05
N SER A 194 -6.56 5.20 -7.20
CA SER A 194 -7.50 4.08 -7.30
C SER A 194 -7.16 3.22 -8.52
N SER A 195 -5.94 2.70 -8.54
CA SER A 195 -5.37 1.95 -9.67
C SER A 195 -4.96 0.51 -9.31
N VAL A 196 -4.94 0.15 -8.04
CA VAL A 196 -4.75 -1.24 -7.58
C VAL A 196 -6.11 -1.92 -7.46
N PHE A 197 -6.21 -3.14 -7.98
CA PHE A 197 -7.44 -3.92 -7.91
C PHE A 197 -7.50 -4.82 -6.67
N MET A 198 -8.69 -5.28 -6.29
CA MET A 198 -8.90 -6.16 -5.16
C MET A 198 -9.91 -7.25 -5.48
N ALA A 199 -9.52 -8.50 -5.27
CA ALA A 199 -10.40 -9.66 -5.36
C ALA A 199 -10.72 -10.22 -3.97
N PHE A 200 -11.98 -10.56 -3.73
CA PHE A 200 -12.31 -11.47 -2.65
C PHE A 200 -12.01 -12.92 -3.06
N THR A 201 -11.58 -13.74 -2.11
CA THR A 201 -11.32 -15.17 -2.31
C THR A 201 -12.02 -16.00 -1.23
N ALA A 202 -12.12 -17.31 -1.44
CA ALA A 202 -12.67 -18.24 -0.45
C ALA A 202 -11.76 -18.43 0.78
N ASP A 203 -10.54 -17.86 0.75
CA ASP A 203 -9.59 -17.94 1.86
C ASP A 203 -9.94 -16.98 3.00
N ASP A 204 -10.79 -15.97 2.76
CA ASP A 204 -11.24 -15.06 3.81
C ASP A 204 -12.32 -15.72 4.69
N PRO A 205 -12.00 -16.09 5.95
CA PRO A 205 -12.95 -16.78 6.82
C PRO A 205 -14.12 -15.90 7.26
N ALA A 206 -14.06 -14.57 7.03
CA ALA A 206 -15.17 -13.68 7.31
C ALA A 206 -16.29 -13.80 6.27
N LEU A 207 -16.02 -14.37 5.09
CA LEU A 207 -16.97 -14.43 3.99
C LEU A 207 -17.63 -15.82 3.92
N PRO A 208 -18.97 -15.89 3.82
CA PRO A 208 -19.64 -17.16 3.59
C PRO A 208 -19.28 -17.70 2.19
N PRO A 209 -19.06 -19.02 2.03
CA PRO A 209 -18.70 -19.61 0.73
C PRO A 209 -19.68 -19.28 -0.40
N SER A 210 -20.97 -19.08 -0.09
CA SER A 210 -21.98 -18.68 -1.08
C SER A 210 -21.69 -17.34 -1.77
N LEU A 211 -20.91 -16.45 -1.13
CA LEU A 211 -20.48 -15.18 -1.74
C LEU A 211 -19.23 -15.34 -2.58
N THR A 212 -18.30 -16.22 -2.19
CA THR A 212 -16.98 -16.37 -2.85
C THR A 212 -16.97 -17.45 -3.94
N THR A 213 -18.02 -18.26 -4.03
CA THR A 213 -18.18 -19.34 -5.00
C THR A 213 -19.41 -19.10 -5.87
N ASP A 214 -19.28 -19.28 -7.18
CA ASP A 214 -20.38 -19.12 -8.15
C ASP A 214 -21.29 -20.36 -8.25
N GLN A 215 -22.29 -20.30 -9.14
CA GLN A 215 -23.32 -21.34 -9.27
C GLN A 215 -22.75 -22.69 -9.75
N GLU A 216 -21.58 -22.68 -10.39
CA GLU A 216 -20.87 -23.85 -10.87
C GLU A 216 -19.81 -24.36 -9.88
N GLY A 217 -19.73 -23.81 -8.68
CA GLY A 217 -18.76 -24.21 -7.68
C GLY A 217 -17.35 -23.62 -7.89
N ARG A 218 -17.20 -22.63 -8.78
CA ARG A 218 -15.90 -22.00 -9.10
C ARG A 218 -15.69 -20.72 -8.27
N PRO A 219 -14.44 -20.25 -8.10
CA PRO A 219 -14.19 -18.94 -7.50
C PRO A 219 -14.96 -17.83 -8.23
N ARG A 220 -15.80 -17.09 -7.50
CA ARG A 220 -16.70 -16.08 -8.09
C ARG A 220 -15.94 -14.92 -8.70
N PHE A 221 -14.90 -14.42 -8.04
CA PHE A 221 -14.24 -13.17 -8.42
C PHE A 221 -12.94 -13.38 -9.22
N THR A 222 -12.10 -14.33 -8.82
CA THR A 222 -10.80 -14.54 -9.47
C THR A 222 -10.89 -15.11 -10.89
N LYS A 223 -12.08 -15.52 -11.35
CA LYS A 223 -12.35 -15.87 -12.75
C LYS A 223 -12.29 -14.67 -13.70
N TYR A 224 -12.44 -13.45 -13.19
CA TYR A 224 -12.35 -12.21 -13.96
C TYR A 224 -10.91 -11.74 -14.18
N ILE A 225 -9.93 -12.26 -13.42
CA ILE A 225 -8.52 -11.89 -13.55
C ILE A 225 -8.01 -12.28 -14.95
N PRO A 226 -7.49 -11.35 -15.78
CA PRO A 226 -6.99 -11.63 -17.12
C PRO A 226 -5.68 -12.43 -17.09
N ARG A 227 -5.80 -13.76 -16.97
CA ARG A 227 -4.65 -14.67 -16.88
C ARG A 227 -3.83 -14.71 -18.18
N ASP A 228 -4.47 -14.46 -19.32
CA ASP A 228 -3.82 -14.32 -20.63
C ASP A 228 -2.89 -13.10 -20.70
N ARG A 229 -3.09 -12.11 -19.82
CA ARG A 229 -2.29 -10.89 -19.73
C ARG A 229 -1.31 -10.87 -18.56
N ASN A 230 -1.14 -11.99 -17.85
CA ASN A 230 -0.39 -12.05 -16.59
C ASN A 230 -0.73 -10.87 -15.67
N PHE A 231 -2.02 -10.54 -15.53
CA PHE A 231 -2.43 -9.41 -14.70
C PHE A 231 -2.11 -9.67 -13.23
N VAL A 232 -1.36 -8.76 -12.61
CA VAL A 232 -0.83 -8.90 -11.23
C VAL A 232 -0.98 -7.64 -10.39
N ASN A 233 -1.56 -6.56 -10.94
CA ASN A 233 -1.80 -5.31 -10.23
C ASN A 233 -3.05 -5.39 -9.34
N TYR A 234 -3.14 -6.43 -8.49
CA TYR A 234 -4.23 -6.62 -7.53
C TYR A 234 -3.76 -7.21 -6.20
N VAL A 235 -4.52 -6.92 -5.15
CA VAL A 235 -4.43 -7.54 -3.82
C VAL A 235 -5.65 -8.42 -3.54
N GLU A 236 -5.63 -9.19 -2.47
CA GLU A 236 -6.73 -10.09 -2.11
C GLU A 236 -7.29 -9.78 -0.72
N ASN A 237 -8.62 -9.85 -0.59
CA ASN A 237 -9.36 -9.80 0.69
C ASN A 237 -9.15 -8.54 1.56
N TYR A 238 -8.63 -7.46 0.97
CA TYR A 238 -8.36 -6.19 1.66
C TYR A 238 -9.18 -5.04 1.03
N PRO A 239 -10.49 -4.95 1.31
CA PRO A 239 -11.38 -3.95 0.72
C PRO A 239 -11.32 -2.61 1.49
N TYR A 240 -10.14 -2.17 1.91
CA TYR A 240 -9.96 -0.98 2.74
C TYR A 240 -9.03 0.02 2.06
N PRO A 241 -9.17 1.33 2.34
CA PRO A 241 -8.12 2.27 1.98
C PRO A 241 -6.80 1.88 2.65
N PHE A 242 -5.68 2.09 1.98
CA PHE A 242 -4.35 1.89 2.58
C PHE A 242 -3.35 2.93 2.10
N VAL A 243 -2.27 3.09 2.85
CA VAL A 243 -1.24 4.09 2.56
C VAL A 243 -0.17 3.47 1.67
N VAL A 244 0.21 4.18 0.60
CA VAL A 244 1.37 3.84 -0.26
C VAL A 244 2.40 4.96 -0.17
N ASP A 245 3.66 4.58 0.10
CA ASP A 245 4.82 5.47 0.15
C ASP A 245 4.64 6.69 1.08
N HIS A 246 3.88 6.53 2.17
CA HIS A 246 3.49 7.57 3.16
C HIS A 246 2.66 8.74 2.61
N LEU A 247 2.51 8.86 1.29
CA LEU A 247 1.98 10.06 0.62
C LEU A 247 0.62 9.84 -0.04
N CYS A 248 0.27 8.60 -0.35
CA CYS A 248 -0.91 8.26 -1.13
C CYS A 248 -1.92 7.45 -0.31
N TRP A 249 -3.20 7.80 -0.41
CA TRP A 249 -4.29 6.87 -0.11
C TRP A 249 -4.65 6.06 -1.35
N GLU A 250 -4.38 4.76 -1.33
CA GLU A 250 -4.88 3.82 -2.34
C GLU A 250 -6.31 3.39 -1.98
N MET A 251 -7.23 3.54 -2.94
CA MET A 251 -8.62 3.11 -2.87
C MET A 251 -8.81 1.95 -3.85
N PRO A 252 -8.71 0.69 -3.39
CA PRO A 252 -8.67 -0.43 -4.31
C PRO A 252 -9.98 -0.59 -5.08
N SER A 253 -9.87 -0.78 -6.39
CA SER A 253 -11.00 -1.06 -7.28
C SER A 253 -11.40 -2.54 -7.21
N PRO A 254 -12.68 -2.90 -7.22
CA PRO A 254 -13.10 -4.29 -7.08
C PRO A 254 -12.85 -5.09 -8.35
N ILE A 255 -12.57 -6.38 -8.18
CA ILE A 255 -12.69 -7.40 -9.23
C ILE A 255 -14.03 -8.12 -9.04
N PRO A 256 -14.97 -8.08 -10.02
CA PRO A 256 -14.87 -7.39 -11.31
C PRO A 256 -15.24 -5.90 -11.25
N ASP A 257 -14.68 -5.16 -12.20
CA ASP A 257 -15.22 -3.90 -12.72
C ASP A 257 -15.91 -4.14 -14.09
N ASP A 258 -16.31 -3.08 -14.81
CA ASP A 258 -17.00 -3.25 -16.08
C ASP A 258 -16.10 -3.77 -17.21
N TRP A 259 -14.83 -3.33 -17.28
CA TRP A 259 -13.89 -3.81 -18.29
C TRP A 259 -13.60 -5.30 -18.13
N LEU A 260 -13.30 -5.74 -16.90
CA LEU A 260 -13.08 -7.15 -16.57
C LEU A 260 -14.34 -7.97 -16.87
N GLY A 261 -15.51 -7.40 -16.59
CA GLY A 261 -16.81 -7.92 -16.96
C GLY A 261 -16.94 -8.19 -18.46
N ILE A 262 -16.64 -7.19 -19.30
CA ILE A 262 -16.75 -7.36 -20.75
C ILE A 262 -15.72 -8.32 -21.32
N ASN A 263 -14.50 -8.32 -20.76
CA ASN A 263 -13.41 -9.17 -21.23
C ASN A 263 -13.76 -10.65 -21.05
N LEU A 264 -14.45 -10.97 -19.95
CA LEU A 264 -14.90 -12.34 -19.68
C LEU A 264 -16.26 -12.67 -20.34
N GLN A 265 -17.22 -11.75 -20.31
CA GLN A 265 -18.64 -12.08 -20.53
C GLN A 265 -19.35 -11.24 -21.61
N GLY A 266 -18.65 -10.27 -22.22
CA GLY A 266 -19.23 -9.32 -23.16
C GLY A 266 -20.02 -8.20 -22.50
N ASN A 267 -20.52 -7.27 -23.34
CA ASN A 267 -21.17 -6.05 -22.88
C ASN A 267 -22.44 -6.34 -22.08
N HIS A 268 -22.63 -5.56 -21.01
CA HIS A 268 -23.85 -5.50 -20.21
C HIS A 268 -24.32 -6.84 -19.62
N ASN A 269 -23.40 -7.78 -19.43
CA ASN A 269 -23.77 -9.12 -18.98
C ASN A 269 -24.37 -9.07 -17.56
N PRO A 270 -25.59 -9.60 -17.33
CA PRO A 270 -26.21 -9.61 -16.01
C PRO A 270 -25.42 -10.43 -14.97
N ASP A 271 -24.60 -11.38 -15.40
CA ASP A 271 -23.77 -12.18 -14.50
C ASP A 271 -22.65 -11.33 -13.86
N THR A 272 -22.05 -10.41 -14.63
CA THR A 272 -21.12 -9.40 -14.09
C THR A 272 -21.80 -8.52 -13.04
N VAL A 273 -23.00 -8.01 -13.32
CA VAL A 273 -23.74 -7.18 -12.35
C VAL A 273 -24.10 -7.98 -11.10
N ARG A 274 -24.51 -9.25 -11.25
CA ARG A 274 -24.74 -10.16 -10.11
C ARG A 274 -23.48 -10.35 -9.27
N ASP A 275 -22.33 -10.55 -9.90
CA ASP A 275 -21.08 -10.74 -9.16
C ASP A 275 -20.60 -9.42 -8.52
N MET A 276 -20.82 -8.26 -9.14
CA MET A 276 -20.60 -6.94 -8.50
C MET A 276 -21.48 -6.73 -7.25
N LYS A 277 -22.75 -7.18 -7.26
CA LYS A 277 -23.60 -7.18 -6.06
C LYS A 277 -23.03 -8.05 -4.94
N ALA A 278 -22.46 -9.20 -5.28
CA ALA A 278 -21.79 -10.06 -4.31
C ALA A 278 -20.53 -9.38 -3.72
N VAL A 279 -19.80 -8.58 -4.52
CA VAL A 279 -18.70 -7.73 -4.00
C VAL A 279 -19.23 -6.69 -3.00
N ILE A 280 -20.35 -6.02 -3.30
CA ILE A 280 -20.99 -5.09 -2.35
C ILE A 280 -21.35 -5.81 -1.05
N ASP A 281 -21.89 -7.03 -1.13
CA ASP A 281 -22.24 -7.83 0.05
C ASP A 281 -21.01 -8.22 0.89
N ALA A 282 -19.94 -8.69 0.23
CA ALA A 282 -18.68 -8.99 0.91
C ALA A 282 -18.06 -7.72 1.53
N THR A 283 -18.14 -6.58 0.84
CA THR A 283 -17.67 -5.29 1.33
C THR A 283 -18.44 -4.85 2.58
N ALA A 284 -19.77 -5.02 2.60
CA ALA A 284 -20.59 -4.70 3.77
C ALA A 284 -20.26 -5.60 4.98
N ILE A 285 -20.03 -6.90 4.77
CA ILE A 285 -19.57 -7.83 5.81
C ILE A 285 -18.21 -7.39 6.37
N LYS A 286 -17.30 -7.02 5.48
CA LYS A 286 -15.94 -6.58 5.82
C LYS A 286 -15.88 -5.16 6.36
N GLN A 287 -16.97 -4.40 6.28
CA GLN A 287 -17.04 -2.99 6.61
C GLN A 287 -16.08 -2.12 5.78
N GLY A 288 -15.90 -2.46 4.51
CA GLY A 288 -14.91 -1.86 3.60
C GLY A 288 -15.46 -0.81 2.63
N THR A 289 -14.75 -0.63 1.53
CA THR A 289 -15.07 0.27 0.42
C THR A 289 -15.27 -0.51 -0.88
N PHE A 290 -16.34 -0.22 -1.61
CA PHE A 290 -16.56 -0.69 -2.98
C PHE A 290 -16.38 0.49 -3.94
N THR A 291 -15.25 0.53 -4.64
CA THR A 291 -14.86 1.65 -5.51
C THR A 291 -14.99 1.25 -6.97
N LEU A 292 -16.20 1.29 -7.53
CA LEU A 292 -16.43 0.83 -8.90
C LEU A 292 -15.72 1.72 -9.93
N THR A 293 -14.83 1.11 -10.70
CA THR A 293 -14.38 1.61 -12.01
C THR A 293 -15.43 1.27 -13.06
N PHE A 294 -15.85 2.26 -13.84
CA PHE A 294 -16.76 2.00 -14.95
C PHE A 294 -16.62 3.02 -16.07
N HIS A 295 -17.23 2.72 -17.22
CA HIS A 295 -17.12 3.49 -18.44
C HIS A 295 -18.50 3.81 -19.02
N PRO A 296 -18.63 4.86 -19.85
CA PRO A 296 -19.93 5.26 -20.39
C PRO A 296 -20.55 4.18 -21.28
N ASP A 297 -21.81 3.82 -20.98
CA ASP A 297 -22.86 3.07 -21.73
C ASP A 297 -22.47 1.79 -22.50
N ARG A 298 -21.25 1.62 -23.01
CA ARG A 298 -20.83 0.54 -23.90
C ARG A 298 -20.60 -0.76 -23.14
N TRP A 299 -20.07 -0.68 -21.92
CA TRP A 299 -19.60 -1.84 -21.15
C TRP A 299 -20.55 -2.16 -20.01
N ILE A 300 -20.96 -1.14 -19.25
CA ILE A 300 -22.07 -1.17 -18.31
C ILE A 300 -23.09 -0.10 -18.68
N ARG A 301 -24.38 -0.39 -18.48
CA ARG A 301 -25.46 0.58 -18.68
C ARG A 301 -25.77 1.34 -17.39
N ASN A 302 -26.35 2.53 -17.52
CA ASN A 302 -26.76 3.33 -16.36
C ASN A 302 -27.82 2.63 -15.47
N ASP A 303 -28.73 1.85 -16.03
CA ASP A 303 -29.71 1.05 -15.28
C ASP A 303 -29.04 -0.06 -14.45
N GLN A 304 -27.93 -0.61 -14.93
CA GLN A 304 -27.14 -1.60 -14.19
C GLN A 304 -26.38 -0.96 -13.02
N VAL A 305 -25.84 0.24 -13.19
CA VAL A 305 -25.24 0.98 -12.07
C VAL A 305 -26.31 1.35 -11.02
N ILE A 306 -27.50 1.76 -11.47
CA ILE A 306 -28.65 2.00 -10.58
C ILE A 306 -29.07 0.70 -9.87
N GLU A 307 -29.02 -0.44 -10.54
CA GLU A 307 -29.29 -1.75 -9.95
C GLU A 307 -28.32 -2.09 -8.80
N LEU A 308 -27.05 -1.68 -8.90
CA LEU A 308 -26.07 -1.79 -7.81
C LEU A 308 -26.41 -0.86 -6.64
N ILE A 309 -26.79 0.39 -6.93
CA ILE A 309 -27.25 1.36 -5.92
C ILE A 309 -28.46 0.81 -5.16
N ASP A 310 -29.46 0.31 -5.89
CA ASP A 310 -30.69 -0.22 -5.31
C ASP A 310 -30.45 -1.50 -4.50
N HIS A 311 -29.54 -2.37 -4.94
CA HIS A 311 -29.09 -3.52 -4.16
C HIS A 311 -28.49 -3.10 -2.82
N ALA A 312 -27.54 -2.15 -2.84
CA ALA A 312 -26.87 -1.68 -1.63
C ALA A 312 -27.87 -1.01 -0.65
N VAL A 313 -28.71 -0.11 -1.15
CA VAL A 313 -29.70 0.60 -0.33
C VAL A 313 -30.77 -0.34 0.19
N GLY A 314 -31.31 -1.22 -0.65
CA GLY A 314 -32.37 -2.15 -0.29
C GLY A 314 -31.95 -3.15 0.78
N ARG A 315 -30.68 -3.57 0.76
CA ARG A 315 -30.15 -4.59 1.69
C ARG A 315 -29.56 -4.00 2.97
N TYR A 316 -28.86 -2.87 2.88
CA TYR A 316 -28.07 -2.34 4.00
C TYR A 316 -28.57 -0.98 4.51
N GLY A 317 -29.44 -0.29 3.75
CA GLY A 317 -30.03 0.98 4.15
C GLY A 317 -28.99 2.00 4.59
N LYS A 318 -29.17 2.55 5.80
CA LYS A 318 -28.30 3.58 6.38
C LYS A 318 -26.88 3.12 6.72
N LYS A 319 -26.60 1.81 6.63
CA LYS A 319 -25.25 1.27 6.83
C LYS A 319 -24.30 1.57 5.68
N ILE A 320 -24.83 1.95 4.52
CA ILE A 320 -24.04 2.32 3.34
C ILE A 320 -24.09 3.82 3.13
N MET A 321 -22.95 4.39 2.74
CA MET A 321 -22.84 5.77 2.29
C MET A 321 -22.19 5.85 0.91
N PHE A 322 -22.71 6.72 0.05
CA PHE A 322 -22.12 7.02 -1.25
C PHE A 322 -21.23 8.26 -1.14
N LEU A 323 -19.97 8.14 -1.56
CA LEU A 323 -18.99 9.22 -1.51
C LEU A 323 -18.26 9.36 -2.86
N ASN A 324 -17.83 10.57 -3.18
CA ASN A 324 -16.79 10.80 -4.19
C ASN A 324 -15.39 10.77 -3.52
N PHE A 325 -14.30 10.73 -4.29
CA PHE A 325 -12.95 10.63 -3.70
C PHE A 325 -12.59 11.82 -2.79
N ARG A 326 -13.07 13.03 -3.11
CA ARG A 326 -12.80 14.22 -2.28
C ARG A 326 -13.40 14.06 -0.89
N GLU A 327 -14.63 13.57 -0.81
CA GLU A 327 -15.31 13.33 0.46
C GLU A 327 -14.65 12.20 1.25
N VAL A 328 -14.20 11.13 0.57
CA VAL A 328 -13.39 10.06 1.21
C VAL A 328 -12.13 10.65 1.85
N HIS A 329 -11.34 11.41 1.08
CA HIS A 329 -10.12 12.04 1.59
C HIS A 329 -10.39 13.00 2.76
N GLN A 330 -11.45 13.82 2.67
CA GLN A 330 -11.85 14.73 3.74
C GLN A 330 -12.17 13.97 5.03
N ARG A 331 -12.90 12.86 4.96
CA ARG A 331 -13.29 12.06 6.12
C ARG A 331 -12.10 11.29 6.72
N LEU A 332 -11.25 10.68 5.88
CA LEU A 332 -9.97 10.12 6.32
C LEU A 332 -9.14 11.16 7.08
N THR A 333 -9.01 12.36 6.53
CA THR A 333 -8.22 13.42 7.17
C THR A 333 -8.85 13.89 8.49
N ALA A 334 -10.14 14.20 8.49
CA ALA A 334 -10.80 14.80 9.65
C ALA A 334 -10.96 13.81 10.82
N ASN A 335 -11.41 12.58 10.53
CA ASN A 335 -11.87 11.65 11.55
C ASN A 335 -10.78 10.65 11.98
N LEU A 336 -10.03 10.11 11.02
CA LEU A 336 -8.94 9.17 11.27
C LEU A 336 -7.65 9.93 11.62
N LEU A 337 -7.22 10.87 10.77
CA LEU A 337 -5.90 11.52 10.90
C LEU A 337 -5.89 12.80 11.77
N GLY A 338 -6.97 13.09 12.50
CA GLY A 338 -7.02 14.24 13.41
C GLY A 338 -6.82 15.60 12.75
N GLY A 339 -7.23 15.74 11.48
CA GLY A 339 -7.06 16.95 10.69
C GLY A 339 -5.67 17.11 10.06
N GLN A 340 -4.78 16.13 10.19
CA GLN A 340 -3.43 16.16 9.62
C GLN A 340 -3.38 15.26 8.38
N PRO A 341 -3.41 15.79 7.14
CA PRO A 341 -3.35 14.96 5.93
C PRO A 341 -1.99 14.25 5.82
N LEU A 342 -1.90 13.19 5.01
CA LEU A 342 -0.65 12.45 4.79
C LEU A 342 0.48 13.31 4.22
N ARG A 343 0.15 14.20 3.28
CA ARG A 343 1.12 15.17 2.73
C ARG A 343 0.77 16.60 3.12
N ALA A 344 1.79 17.39 3.35
CA ALA A 344 1.70 18.79 3.73
C ALA A 344 1.25 19.67 2.55
N ASP A 345 1.20 20.98 2.76
CA ASP A 345 0.76 21.97 1.76
C ASP A 345 1.74 22.09 0.58
N ASP A 346 3.00 21.70 0.77
CA ASP A 346 4.04 21.63 -0.27
C ASP A 346 4.09 20.26 -0.97
N GLY A 347 3.23 19.31 -0.59
CA GLY A 347 3.19 17.96 -1.14
C GLY A 347 4.21 16.99 -0.53
N SER A 348 5.07 17.41 0.40
CA SER A 348 5.97 16.52 1.15
C SER A 348 5.24 15.73 2.23
N ASP A 349 5.87 14.70 2.80
CA ASP A 349 5.35 13.92 3.93
C ASP A 349 5.04 14.83 5.13
N ASN A 350 3.84 14.72 5.70
CA ASN A 350 3.37 15.52 6.83
C ASN A 350 3.63 14.87 8.21
N GLY A 351 4.44 13.82 8.27
CA GLY A 351 4.79 13.14 9.52
C GLY A 351 3.63 12.36 10.13
N VAL A 352 2.80 11.75 9.28
CA VAL A 352 1.66 10.92 9.68
C VAL A 352 1.98 9.47 9.33
N ARG A 353 1.76 8.54 10.26
CA ARG A 353 1.88 7.09 10.02
C ARG A 353 0.60 6.40 10.49
N VAL A 354 0.10 5.49 9.65
CA VAL A 354 -1.08 4.66 9.92
C VAL A 354 -0.57 3.24 10.13
N LEU A 355 -0.67 2.68 11.34
CA LEU A 355 -0.11 1.37 11.67
C LEU A 355 -0.80 0.78 12.91
N ASP A 356 -0.73 -0.54 13.10
CA ASP A 356 -1.31 -1.23 14.26
C ASP A 356 -0.36 -1.19 15.47
N LEU A 357 -0.66 -0.31 16.43
CA LEU A 357 0.23 -0.02 17.56
C LEU A 357 0.13 -1.06 18.67
N ASN A 358 -1.06 -1.58 18.94
CA ASN A 358 -1.37 -2.47 20.06
C ASN A 358 -1.56 -3.94 19.63
N ASN A 359 -1.36 -4.26 18.35
CA ASN A 359 -1.52 -5.59 17.77
C ASN A 359 -2.96 -6.12 17.91
N ASP A 360 -3.97 -5.26 17.76
CA ASP A 360 -5.38 -5.64 17.82
C ASP A 360 -6.01 -5.94 16.44
N GLY A 361 -5.22 -5.79 15.36
CA GLY A 361 -5.64 -6.05 14.00
C GLY A 361 -6.41 -4.89 13.35
N TYR A 362 -6.40 -3.70 13.96
CA TYR A 362 -6.95 -2.47 13.41
C TYR A 362 -5.84 -1.41 13.21
N MET A 363 -6.11 -0.45 12.34
CA MET A 363 -5.14 0.60 12.02
C MET A 363 -5.27 1.77 12.99
N ASP A 364 -4.18 2.11 13.68
CA ASP A 364 -4.04 3.31 14.51
C ASP A 364 -3.27 4.41 13.77
N VAL A 365 -3.10 5.57 14.42
CA VAL A 365 -2.38 6.70 13.83
C VAL A 365 -1.40 7.32 14.81
N VAL A 366 -0.18 7.59 14.36
CA VAL A 366 0.74 8.53 15.02
C VAL A 366 1.02 9.72 14.12
N ILE A 367 1.11 10.89 14.73
CA ILE A 367 1.38 12.15 14.06
C ILE A 367 2.52 12.83 14.81
N GLY A 368 3.56 13.24 14.08
CA GLY A 368 4.71 13.92 14.64
C GLY A 368 5.27 14.93 13.64
N ASN A 369 4.60 16.06 13.50
CA ASN A 369 5.08 17.19 12.68
C ASN A 369 5.37 18.42 13.53
N ASP A 370 5.64 19.55 12.90
CA ASP A 370 6.01 20.80 13.60
C ASP A 370 4.85 21.35 14.46
N ARG A 371 3.60 20.96 14.18
CA ARG A 371 2.39 21.48 14.82
C ARG A 371 1.78 20.52 15.83
N VAL A 372 1.81 19.22 15.54
CA VAL A 372 1.07 18.20 16.28
C VAL A 372 1.97 17.01 16.58
N ARG A 373 1.90 16.54 17.83
CA ARG A 373 2.46 15.27 18.30
C ARG A 373 1.38 14.47 19.01
N GLN A 374 0.81 13.49 18.32
CA GLN A 374 -0.39 12.80 18.78
C GLN A 374 -0.37 11.31 18.43
N THR A 375 -0.81 10.48 19.37
CA THR A 375 -1.17 9.08 19.15
C THR A 375 -2.69 8.97 19.15
N ARG A 376 -3.26 8.27 18.18
CA ARG A 376 -4.70 7.99 18.06
C ARG A 376 -4.87 6.48 18.00
N LEU A 377 -5.50 5.92 19.02
CA LEU A 377 -5.77 4.49 19.14
C LEU A 377 -7.25 4.22 18.86
N TRP A 378 -7.55 3.30 17.95
CA TRP A 378 -8.93 2.89 17.67
C TRP A 378 -9.38 1.81 18.66
N SER A 379 -10.59 1.94 19.21
CA SER A 379 -11.24 0.82 19.90
C SER A 379 -12.36 0.27 19.03
N PRO A 380 -12.24 -0.97 18.51
CA PRO A 380 -13.32 -1.59 17.74
C PRO A 380 -14.55 -1.92 18.61
N GLN A 381 -14.38 -2.10 19.93
CA GLN A 381 -15.47 -2.39 20.87
C GLN A 381 -16.38 -1.18 21.09
N THR A 382 -15.79 0.00 21.30
CA THR A 382 -16.56 1.23 21.53
C THR A 382 -16.77 2.04 20.26
N ARG A 383 -16.07 1.70 19.17
CA ARG A 383 -16.06 2.43 17.89
C ARG A 383 -15.65 3.89 18.06
N THR A 384 -14.61 4.14 18.86
CA THR A 384 -14.12 5.48 19.16
C THR A 384 -12.60 5.56 19.12
N TRP A 385 -12.09 6.76 18.84
CA TRP A 385 -10.67 7.10 18.98
C TRP A 385 -10.33 7.53 20.40
N THR A 386 -9.29 6.93 20.96
CA THR A 386 -8.60 7.47 22.14
C THR A 386 -7.38 8.25 21.68
N VAL A 387 -7.22 9.46 22.19
CA VAL A 387 -6.12 10.36 21.81
C VAL A 387 -5.17 10.55 22.98
N GLY A 388 -3.87 10.38 22.73
CA GLY A 388 -2.80 10.61 23.69
C GLY A 388 -1.58 11.28 23.06
N ASP A 389 -0.55 11.50 23.87
CA ASP A 389 0.68 12.14 23.42
C ASP A 389 1.53 11.21 22.55
N PHE A 390 2.31 11.80 21.63
CA PHE A 390 3.34 11.10 20.87
C PHE A 390 4.71 11.74 21.17
N PRO A 391 5.76 10.97 21.55
CA PRO A 391 6.99 11.57 22.06
C PRO A 391 7.95 12.07 20.96
N VAL A 392 7.71 11.69 19.71
CA VAL A 392 8.68 11.84 18.61
C VAL A 392 8.17 12.82 17.55
N GLN A 393 9.07 13.62 16.97
CA GLN A 393 8.80 14.25 15.67
C GLN A 393 9.23 13.27 14.58
N ILE A 394 8.36 12.98 13.62
CA ILE A 394 8.63 12.14 12.44
C ILE A 394 9.21 12.98 11.31
N VAL A 395 8.71 14.21 11.18
CA VAL A 395 9.24 15.22 10.25
C VAL A 395 9.57 16.50 11.00
N ALA A 396 10.59 17.20 10.52
CA ALA A 396 10.96 18.53 10.99
C ALA A 396 11.25 19.45 9.80
N THR A 397 10.81 20.70 9.90
CA THR A 397 11.13 21.74 8.92
C THR A 397 12.38 22.52 9.33
N ASP A 398 13.35 22.64 8.41
CA ASP A 398 14.56 23.44 8.60
C ASP A 398 14.31 24.96 8.43
N ALA A 399 15.35 25.78 8.64
CA ALA A 399 15.25 27.23 8.57
C ALA A 399 14.87 27.74 7.17
N GLU A 400 15.20 26.97 6.13
CA GLU A 400 14.86 27.23 4.74
C GLU A 400 13.44 26.76 4.37
N GLY A 401 12.69 26.21 5.33
CA GLY A 401 11.32 25.75 5.13
C GLY A 401 11.22 24.34 4.53
N LYS A 402 12.34 23.65 4.34
CA LYS A 402 12.36 22.29 3.79
C LYS A 402 12.06 21.29 4.90
N ARG A 403 11.05 20.46 4.65
CA ARG A 403 10.68 19.36 5.55
C ARG A 403 11.55 18.13 5.28
N THR A 404 12.04 17.51 6.35
CA THR A 404 12.86 16.29 6.29
C THR A 404 12.42 15.28 7.34
N LEU A 405 12.65 14.00 7.06
CA LEU A 405 12.42 12.92 8.02
C LEU A 405 13.47 12.98 9.14
N THR A 406 13.04 12.74 10.37
CA THR A 406 13.90 12.68 11.56
C THR A 406 14.49 11.29 11.80
N GLY A 407 14.04 10.27 11.07
CA GLY A 407 14.51 8.88 11.23
C GLY A 407 13.82 8.10 12.34
N ALA A 408 12.54 8.37 12.63
CA ALA A 408 11.74 7.48 13.46
C ALA A 408 11.57 6.12 12.79
N ARG A 409 11.90 5.04 13.51
CA ARG A 409 11.78 3.65 13.05
C ARG A 409 10.80 2.88 13.92
N PHE A 410 9.88 2.16 13.30
CA PHE A 410 8.84 1.38 13.98
C PHE A 410 9.16 -0.10 13.90
N GLY A 411 9.03 -0.79 15.04
CA GLY A 411 9.24 -2.24 15.13
C GLY A 411 8.61 -2.81 16.38
N VAL A 412 8.74 -4.12 16.56
CA VAL A 412 8.20 -4.84 17.72
C VAL A 412 9.37 -5.31 18.55
N LEU A 413 9.54 -4.82 19.78
CA LEU A 413 10.65 -5.22 20.65
C LEU A 413 10.17 -5.87 21.95
N GLN A 414 8.86 -6.05 22.07
CA GLN A 414 8.18 -6.52 23.27
C GLN A 414 7.37 -7.78 22.95
N ALA A 415 7.37 -8.74 23.87
CA ALA A 415 6.64 -10.01 23.71
C ALA A 415 5.11 -9.85 23.64
N ASN A 416 4.58 -8.71 24.12
CA ASN A 416 3.16 -8.36 23.96
C ASN A 416 2.81 -7.99 22.50
N GLY A 417 3.80 -7.86 21.62
CA GLY A 417 3.63 -7.46 20.24
C GLY A 417 3.47 -5.95 20.03
N HIS A 418 3.42 -5.10 21.06
CA HIS A 418 3.17 -3.67 20.87
C HIS A 418 4.33 -2.95 20.15
N ALA A 419 3.99 -1.85 19.48
CA ALA A 419 4.93 -1.04 18.74
C ALA A 419 6.01 -0.42 19.64
N SER A 420 7.21 -0.30 19.09
CA SER A 420 8.35 0.40 19.65
C SER A 420 8.89 1.39 18.63
N ILE A 421 9.53 2.46 19.12
CA ILE A 421 10.13 3.50 18.27
C ILE A 421 11.59 3.67 18.63
N LEU A 422 12.45 3.64 17.62
CA LEU A 422 13.84 4.07 17.73
C LEU A 422 14.06 5.35 16.94
N VAL A 423 14.70 6.33 17.57
CA VAL A 423 15.19 7.55 16.90
C VAL A 423 16.61 7.83 17.40
N ARG A 424 17.55 8.09 16.49
CA ARG A 424 18.85 8.65 16.85
C ARG A 424 19.36 9.55 15.72
N ASN A 425 19.29 10.85 15.95
CA ASN A 425 19.76 11.89 15.03
C ASN A 425 20.43 13.01 15.84
N GLU A 426 20.64 14.18 15.24
CA GLU A 426 21.30 15.32 15.88
C GLU A 426 20.48 16.00 17.01
N SER A 427 19.16 15.85 17.01
CA SER A 427 18.25 16.52 17.95
C SER A 427 17.59 15.60 18.98
N LEU A 428 17.41 14.32 18.65
CA LEU A 428 16.74 13.33 19.48
C LEU A 428 17.44 11.97 19.41
N ALA A 429 17.61 11.35 20.57
CA ALA A 429 18.19 10.02 20.71
C ALA A 429 17.43 9.25 21.80
N GLY A 430 16.76 8.17 21.43
CA GLY A 430 16.03 7.34 22.40
C GLY A 430 15.30 6.15 21.79
N LEU A 431 14.77 5.33 22.69
CA LEU A 431 13.90 4.18 22.42
C LEU A 431 12.64 4.34 23.27
N TRP A 432 11.47 4.08 22.67
CA TRP A 432 10.17 4.10 23.36
C TRP A 432 9.40 2.82 23.09
N HIS A 433 8.65 2.36 24.09
CA HIS A 433 7.71 1.26 23.96
C HIS A 433 6.28 1.76 24.17
N PHE A 434 5.33 1.27 23.38
CA PHE A 434 3.91 1.51 23.58
C PHE A 434 3.32 0.50 24.55
N ASP A 435 2.71 0.98 25.65
CA ASP A 435 2.14 0.09 26.67
C ASP A 435 0.68 -0.32 26.39
N GLY A 436 0.13 0.10 25.24
CA GLY A 436 -1.29 -0.05 24.88
C GLY A 436 -2.11 1.23 25.11
N ARG A 437 -1.53 2.25 25.76
CA ARG A 437 -2.16 3.54 26.02
C ARG A 437 -1.22 4.72 25.77
N ALA A 438 0.04 4.62 26.17
CA ALA A 438 1.02 5.68 26.13
C ALA A 438 2.41 5.14 25.72
N TRP A 439 3.27 6.07 25.29
CA TRP A 439 4.67 5.78 24.98
C TRP A 439 5.55 6.01 26.20
N THR A 440 6.28 4.98 26.61
CA THR A 440 7.24 5.05 27.72
C THR A 440 8.65 5.02 27.17
N ALA A 441 9.46 6.00 27.55
CA ALA A 441 10.88 6.03 27.21
C ALA A 441 11.63 4.92 27.96
N VAL A 442 12.52 4.22 27.25
CA VAL A 442 13.38 3.20 27.82
C VAL A 442 14.64 3.88 28.34
N ALA A 443 14.84 3.86 29.66
CA ALA A 443 16.08 4.33 30.27
C ALA A 443 17.27 3.58 29.66
N ASP A 444 18.29 4.34 29.23
CA ASP A 444 19.46 3.80 28.54
C ASP A 444 19.14 2.94 27.29
N GLY A 445 18.00 3.16 26.63
CA GLY A 445 17.52 2.34 25.51
C GLY A 445 18.39 2.31 24.24
N LEU A 446 19.52 3.02 24.24
CA LEU A 446 20.54 3.00 23.18
C LEU A 446 21.81 2.27 23.58
N LYS A 447 21.90 1.75 24.81
CA LYS A 447 23.07 1.04 25.34
C LYS A 447 23.43 -0.14 24.45
N GLY A 448 24.68 -0.18 23.99
CA GLY A 448 25.20 -1.25 23.14
C GLY A 448 24.90 -1.08 21.64
N LEU A 449 24.22 0.01 21.25
CA LEU A 449 23.88 0.30 19.86
C LEU A 449 24.99 1.11 19.17
N GLU A 450 26.15 0.47 19.04
CA GLU A 450 27.36 1.02 18.43
C GLU A 450 28.00 0.03 17.44
N LEU A 451 28.55 0.58 16.36
CA LEU A 451 29.49 -0.09 15.46
C LEU A 451 30.82 0.69 15.54
N ASP A 452 31.31 1.25 14.44
CA ASP A 452 32.44 2.18 14.41
C ASP A 452 32.00 3.61 14.82
N GLY A 453 31.27 3.69 15.93
CA GLY A 453 30.55 4.86 16.42
C GLY A 453 29.05 4.62 16.59
N PRO A 454 28.30 5.66 17.04
CA PRO A 454 26.85 5.61 17.18
C PRO A 454 26.14 5.11 15.90
N VAL A 455 25.20 4.18 16.03
CA VAL A 455 24.25 3.87 14.96
C VAL A 455 23.17 4.94 14.96
N LEU A 456 23.20 5.83 13.97
CA LEU A 456 22.17 6.85 13.76
C LEU A 456 21.03 6.28 12.91
N THR A 457 19.79 6.72 13.14
CA THR A 457 18.64 6.40 12.27
C THR A 457 18.45 7.44 11.17
N ALA A 458 18.86 8.69 11.42
CA ALA A 458 19.00 9.74 10.42
C ALA A 458 20.22 10.63 10.70
N LYS A 459 20.74 11.26 9.64
CA LYS A 459 21.82 12.25 9.73
C LYS A 459 21.63 13.35 8.69
N ALA A 460 21.50 14.59 9.14
CA ALA A 460 21.19 15.76 8.30
C ALA A 460 19.98 15.50 7.37
N GLY A 461 18.90 14.95 7.94
CA GLY A 461 17.66 14.64 7.22
C GLY A 461 17.74 13.45 6.25
N ARG A 462 18.86 12.72 6.21
CA ARG A 462 19.03 11.52 5.38
C ARG A 462 18.89 10.25 6.20
N ASP A 463 18.20 9.27 5.64
CA ASP A 463 18.14 7.91 6.19
C ASP A 463 19.56 7.33 6.32
N GLN A 464 19.82 6.60 7.40
CA GLN A 464 21.08 5.91 7.67
C GLN A 464 20.96 4.38 7.60
N GLY A 465 19.87 3.85 7.01
CA GLY A 465 19.72 2.44 6.70
C GLY A 465 19.49 1.55 7.92
N VAL A 466 18.74 2.05 8.90
CA VAL A 466 18.31 1.26 10.08
C VAL A 466 16.90 0.72 9.84
N ARG A 467 16.70 -0.59 9.98
CA ARG A 467 15.41 -1.28 9.81
C ARG A 467 15.17 -2.29 10.92
N PHE A 468 13.92 -2.47 11.30
CA PHE A 468 13.48 -3.56 12.17
C PHE A 468 13.00 -4.74 11.33
N CYS A 469 13.45 -5.94 11.70
CA CYS A 469 12.99 -7.18 11.10
C CYS A 469 13.13 -8.30 12.12
N ASP A 470 12.04 -9.02 12.38
CA ASP A 470 12.05 -10.28 13.12
C ASP A 470 12.65 -11.36 12.20
N LEU A 471 13.93 -11.67 12.44
CA LEU A 471 14.72 -12.58 11.61
C LEU A 471 14.60 -14.02 12.08
N ASP A 472 14.41 -14.22 13.38
CA ASP A 472 14.35 -15.55 13.97
C ASP A 472 12.92 -16.12 14.13
N LEU A 473 11.91 -15.26 13.92
CA LEU A 473 10.47 -15.52 14.01
C LEU A 473 9.99 -15.73 15.44
N ASP A 474 10.62 -15.06 16.42
CA ASP A 474 10.22 -15.09 17.83
C ASP A 474 9.15 -14.03 18.19
N GLY A 475 8.76 -13.19 17.24
CA GLY A 475 7.79 -12.11 17.41
C GLY A 475 8.41 -10.77 17.83
N CYS A 476 9.73 -10.71 18.07
CA CYS A 476 10.50 -9.50 18.33
C CYS A 476 11.49 -9.25 17.18
N CYS A 477 11.63 -7.99 16.80
CA CYS A 477 12.54 -7.59 15.74
C CYS A 477 13.99 -7.55 16.22
N GLU A 478 14.88 -8.07 15.40
CA GLU A 478 16.25 -7.59 15.31
C GLU A 478 16.31 -6.22 14.62
N LEU A 479 17.42 -5.52 14.85
CA LEU A 479 17.74 -4.27 14.18
C LEU A 479 18.87 -4.50 13.17
N ILE A 480 18.63 -4.11 11.93
CA ILE A 480 19.57 -4.23 10.81
C ILE A 480 20.09 -2.83 10.46
N VAL A 481 21.40 -2.70 10.31
CA VAL A 481 22.09 -1.48 9.84
C VAL A 481 22.77 -1.77 8.52
N GLY A 482 22.48 -0.97 7.49
CA GLY A 482 23.04 -1.14 6.15
C GLY A 482 23.17 0.17 5.40
N ASN A 483 24.34 0.79 5.45
CA ASN A 483 24.67 1.99 4.70
C ASN A 483 26.15 1.96 4.24
N PRO A 484 26.64 2.94 3.45
CA PRO A 484 28.00 2.89 2.92
C PRO A 484 29.12 2.94 3.96
N ARG A 485 28.81 3.26 5.23
CA ARG A 485 29.78 3.40 6.34
C ARG A 485 29.64 2.33 7.41
N GLN A 486 28.44 1.82 7.63
CA GLN A 486 28.11 0.91 8.72
C GLN A 486 27.28 -0.26 8.21
N ASN A 487 27.64 -1.46 8.67
CA ASN A 487 26.93 -2.70 8.41
C ASN A 487 26.95 -3.57 9.67
N GLY A 488 25.78 -4.02 10.14
CA GLY A 488 25.67 -4.91 11.29
C GLY A 488 24.23 -5.23 11.65
N ALA A 489 24.03 -6.24 12.49
CA ALA A 489 22.75 -6.58 13.08
C ALA A 489 22.83 -6.59 14.61
N PHE A 490 21.71 -6.31 15.28
CA PHE A 490 21.61 -6.25 16.73
C PHE A 490 20.33 -6.92 17.21
N ARG A 491 20.37 -7.52 18.38
CA ARG A 491 19.19 -8.01 19.11
C ARG A 491 18.96 -7.16 20.35
N TRP A 492 17.71 -6.80 20.61
CA TRP A 492 17.32 -6.16 21.86
C TRP A 492 17.18 -7.19 22.98
N SER A 493 17.78 -6.94 24.15
CA SER A 493 17.61 -7.77 25.34
C SER A 493 16.66 -7.08 26.32
N GLN A 494 15.48 -7.68 26.52
CA GLN A 494 14.51 -7.21 27.52
C GLN A 494 15.01 -7.37 28.96
N ASP A 495 15.90 -8.32 29.24
CA ASP A 495 16.42 -8.51 30.61
C ASP A 495 17.47 -7.45 30.99
N THR A 496 18.32 -7.05 30.04
CA THR A 496 19.45 -6.16 30.30
C THR A 496 19.23 -4.72 29.82
N HIS A 497 18.09 -4.45 29.18
CA HIS A 497 17.73 -3.18 28.54
C HIS A 497 18.87 -2.66 27.65
N ALA A 498 19.42 -3.55 26.81
CA ALA A 498 20.57 -3.24 25.99
C ALA A 498 20.52 -3.97 24.64
N TRP A 499 21.14 -3.35 23.64
CA TRP A 499 21.41 -3.97 22.35
C TRP A 499 22.63 -4.86 22.43
N THR A 500 22.52 -6.06 21.89
CA THR A 500 23.63 -6.97 21.70
C THR A 500 23.92 -7.10 20.22
N LYS A 501 25.15 -6.77 19.81
CA LYS A 501 25.59 -6.96 18.42
C LYS A 501 25.61 -8.44 18.08
N LEU A 502 25.00 -8.79 16.95
CA LEU A 502 24.99 -10.14 16.39
C LEU A 502 26.28 -10.39 15.60
N PRO A 503 26.70 -11.66 15.40
CA PRO A 503 27.98 -12.00 14.75
C PRO A 503 27.96 -11.80 13.22
N PHE A 504 26.92 -11.18 12.67
CA PHE A 504 26.74 -10.96 11.24
C PHE A 504 26.19 -9.56 10.94
N GLY A 505 26.20 -9.21 9.66
CA GLY A 505 25.49 -8.06 9.09
C GLY A 505 24.91 -8.44 7.73
N LEU A 506 24.52 -7.45 6.94
CA LEU A 506 24.12 -7.67 5.55
C LEU A 506 25.28 -8.23 4.72
N PRO A 507 24.97 -9.00 3.64
CA PRO A 507 25.99 -9.48 2.72
C PRO A 507 26.93 -8.37 2.20
N PRO A 508 28.22 -8.67 1.96
CA PRO A 508 29.17 -7.68 1.46
C PRO A 508 28.69 -6.96 0.19
N ARG A 509 29.10 -5.69 0.07
CA ARG A 509 28.78 -4.81 -1.08
C ARG A 509 27.27 -4.53 -1.26
N THR A 510 26.43 -4.85 -0.28
CA THR A 510 25.01 -4.47 -0.25
C THR A 510 24.78 -3.37 0.79
N ALA A 511 23.69 -2.61 0.63
CA ALA A 511 23.25 -1.61 1.59
C ALA A 511 21.73 -1.41 1.48
N ILE A 512 21.09 -0.94 2.55
CA ILE A 512 19.68 -0.52 2.53
C ILE A 512 19.58 0.85 1.87
N VAL A 513 20.51 1.76 2.20
CA VAL A 513 20.56 3.11 1.63
C VAL A 513 21.89 3.46 1.00
N ASP A 514 21.86 4.37 0.02
CA ASP A 514 23.04 4.92 -0.63
C ASP A 514 23.67 6.08 0.18
N GLN A 515 24.70 6.71 -0.36
CA GLN A 515 25.39 7.82 0.32
C GLN A 515 24.50 9.06 0.55
N ALA A 516 23.44 9.22 -0.24
CA ALA A 516 22.45 10.28 -0.11
C ALA A 516 21.28 9.89 0.81
N GLY A 517 21.27 8.68 1.38
CA GLY A 517 20.19 8.16 2.21
C GLY A 517 18.96 7.73 1.39
N ARG A 518 19.12 7.49 0.09
CA ARG A 518 18.06 6.97 -0.80
C ARG A 518 18.11 5.44 -0.81
N ASP A 519 17.05 4.80 -1.26
CA ASP A 519 17.03 3.34 -1.50
C ASP A 519 18.24 2.90 -2.35
N ALA A 520 19.03 1.94 -1.84
CA ALA A 520 20.17 1.37 -2.56
C ALA A 520 19.83 0.12 -3.39
N GLY A 521 18.58 -0.36 -3.32
CA GLY A 521 18.12 -1.52 -4.09
C GLY A 521 18.15 -2.84 -3.33
N LEU A 522 18.14 -2.82 -1.99
CA LEU A 522 17.97 -4.00 -1.15
C LEU A 522 16.50 -4.24 -0.79
N ARG A 523 16.07 -5.49 -0.80
CA ARG A 523 14.79 -5.92 -0.22
C ARG A 523 15.01 -7.12 0.70
N LEU A 524 14.21 -7.18 1.76
CA LEU A 524 14.08 -8.31 2.68
C LEU A 524 12.81 -9.08 2.30
N VAL A 525 12.96 -10.22 1.65
CA VAL A 525 11.85 -10.98 1.05
C VAL A 525 12.07 -12.46 1.33
N ASP A 526 11.04 -13.19 1.76
CA ASP A 526 11.09 -14.65 1.85
C ASP A 526 11.02 -15.24 0.43
N LEU A 527 12.18 -15.66 -0.10
CA LEU A 527 12.29 -16.13 -1.48
C LEU A 527 12.23 -17.65 -1.56
N ASP A 528 12.65 -18.38 -0.52
CA ASP A 528 12.60 -19.85 -0.51
C ASP A 528 11.38 -20.44 0.22
N GLY A 529 10.56 -19.60 0.84
CA GLY A 529 9.28 -19.96 1.46
C GLY A 529 9.44 -20.56 2.85
N ASP A 530 10.57 -20.31 3.54
CA ASP A 530 10.83 -20.80 4.88
C ASP A 530 10.28 -19.89 6.00
N GLY A 531 9.68 -18.76 5.63
CA GLY A 531 9.13 -17.74 6.51
C GLY A 531 10.15 -16.67 6.94
N ARG A 532 11.44 -16.85 6.65
CA ARG A 532 12.51 -15.92 7.05
C ARG A 532 12.84 -14.97 5.90
N ARG A 533 13.30 -13.77 6.22
CA ARG A 533 13.58 -12.76 5.20
C ARG A 533 14.96 -12.94 4.59
N ASP A 534 15.00 -13.24 3.29
CA ASP A 534 16.22 -13.29 2.50
C ASP A 534 16.63 -11.90 1.99
N VAL A 535 17.91 -11.74 1.68
CA VAL A 535 18.43 -10.52 1.06
C VAL A 535 18.48 -10.69 -0.45
N ILE A 536 17.76 -9.82 -1.16
CA ILE A 536 17.96 -9.57 -2.58
C ILE A 536 18.42 -8.12 -2.78
N PHE A 537 19.50 -7.95 -3.53
CA PHE A 537 20.09 -6.64 -3.84
C PHE A 537 20.29 -6.53 -5.35
N SER A 538 19.91 -5.41 -5.95
CA SER A 538 20.11 -5.20 -7.38
C SER A 538 20.11 -3.72 -7.75
N ASP A 539 21.27 -3.21 -8.15
CA ASP A 539 21.46 -1.83 -8.62
C ASP A 539 22.08 -1.82 -10.03
N ALA A 540 22.45 -0.63 -10.52
CA ALA A 540 23.08 -0.49 -11.84
C ALA A 540 24.47 -1.14 -11.97
N ARG A 541 25.12 -1.51 -10.87
CA ARG A 541 26.50 -2.00 -10.84
C ARG A 541 26.59 -3.49 -10.59
N ARG A 542 25.70 -4.08 -9.78
CA ARG A 542 25.73 -5.49 -9.38
C ARG A 542 24.38 -6.00 -8.93
N TYR A 543 24.31 -7.30 -8.69
CA TYR A 543 23.18 -7.94 -8.02
C TYR A 543 23.66 -9.10 -7.14
N SER A 544 22.89 -9.41 -6.10
CA SER A 544 23.14 -10.57 -5.24
C SER A 544 21.86 -11.07 -4.58
N LEU A 545 21.82 -12.36 -4.26
CA LEU A 545 20.76 -13.03 -3.52
C LEU A 545 21.37 -13.95 -2.47
N HIS A 546 20.98 -13.78 -1.22
CA HIS A 546 21.50 -14.53 -0.07
C HIS A 546 20.35 -14.96 0.84
N LEU A 547 20.30 -16.26 1.15
CA LEU A 547 19.28 -16.78 2.06
C LEU A 547 19.72 -16.66 3.51
N PHE A 548 18.77 -16.32 4.38
CA PHE A 548 19.01 -16.28 5.82
C PHE A 548 19.15 -17.70 6.37
N ARG A 549 19.99 -17.90 7.39
CA ARG A 549 20.22 -19.22 8.00
C ARG A 549 19.83 -19.27 9.47
N SER A 550 20.35 -18.35 10.26
CA SER A 550 20.18 -18.31 11.72
C SER A 550 20.77 -17.02 12.28
N LEU A 551 20.47 -16.68 13.54
CA LEU A 551 21.13 -15.56 14.22
C LEU A 551 22.64 -15.78 14.49
N THR A 552 23.16 -16.98 14.25
CA THR A 552 24.61 -17.24 14.34
C THR A 552 25.32 -17.07 13.02
N GLU A 553 24.63 -17.30 11.89
CA GLU A 553 25.24 -17.30 10.56
C GLU A 553 24.79 -16.12 9.67
N GLY A 554 23.63 -15.53 9.93
CA GLY A 554 23.03 -14.48 9.12
C GLY A 554 22.67 -14.97 7.70
N TRP A 555 22.81 -14.08 6.72
CA TRP A 555 22.62 -14.35 5.29
C TRP A 555 23.84 -15.04 4.64
N SER A 556 24.32 -16.13 5.25
CA SER A 556 25.55 -16.82 4.83
C SER A 556 25.39 -17.63 3.54
N ARG A 557 24.16 -18.04 3.18
CA ARG A 557 23.90 -18.87 2.00
C ARG A 557 23.77 -18.02 0.73
N LYS A 558 24.91 -17.74 0.10
CA LYS A 558 24.97 -17.06 -1.20
C LYS A 558 24.38 -17.93 -2.33
N ILE A 559 23.45 -17.37 -3.10
CA ILE A 559 22.86 -18.02 -4.29
C ILE A 559 23.34 -17.36 -5.57
N GLN A 560 23.34 -16.02 -5.61
CA GLN A 560 23.86 -15.22 -6.71
C GLN A 560 24.67 -14.05 -6.15
N ASP A 561 25.78 -13.69 -6.80
CA ASP A 561 26.56 -12.50 -6.51
C ASP A 561 27.46 -12.21 -7.70
N ALA A 562 27.12 -11.18 -8.48
CA ALA A 562 27.87 -10.83 -9.67
C ALA A 562 27.80 -9.33 -9.96
N ASP A 563 28.86 -8.82 -10.57
CA ASP A 563 28.85 -7.49 -11.17
C ASP A 563 27.94 -7.51 -12.42
N ARG A 564 27.27 -6.39 -12.70
CA ARG A 564 26.28 -6.32 -13.77
C ARG A 564 26.98 -6.28 -15.13
N ILE A 565 26.77 -7.33 -15.90
CA ILE A 565 27.07 -7.42 -17.34
C ILE A 565 25.76 -7.60 -18.13
N PRO A 566 25.70 -7.24 -19.42
CA PRO A 566 24.52 -7.49 -20.25
C PRO A 566 24.16 -8.99 -20.28
N GLY A 567 22.96 -9.39 -19.84
CA GLY A 567 22.54 -10.80 -19.78
C GLY A 567 21.59 -11.15 -18.63
N ASN A 568 21.48 -12.45 -18.30
CA ASN A 568 20.57 -13.05 -17.31
C ASN A 568 20.90 -12.65 -15.86
N ALA A 569 20.64 -11.39 -15.52
CA ALA A 569 20.82 -10.80 -14.19
C ALA A 569 19.49 -10.70 -13.43
N ILE A 570 19.56 -10.57 -12.11
CA ILE A 570 18.42 -10.07 -11.32
C ILE A 570 18.08 -8.66 -11.86
N PRO A 571 16.81 -8.40 -12.23
CA PRO A 571 16.40 -7.07 -12.71
C PRO A 571 16.80 -5.97 -11.72
N MET A 572 17.17 -4.79 -12.20
CA MET A 572 17.53 -3.67 -11.32
C MET A 572 16.33 -3.30 -10.44
N ILE A 573 16.57 -3.11 -9.15
CA ILE A 573 15.60 -2.55 -8.20
C ILE A 573 15.74 -1.03 -8.17
N VAL A 574 16.97 -0.52 -8.25
CA VAL A 574 17.29 0.92 -8.33
C VAL A 574 18.17 1.20 -9.54
N ARG A 575 17.94 2.33 -10.21
CA ARG A 575 18.66 2.77 -11.41
C ARG A 575 19.97 3.49 -11.04
N ALA A 576 20.82 3.74 -12.05
CA ALA A 576 22.11 4.39 -11.86
C ALA A 576 22.03 5.81 -11.26
N ASP A 577 20.94 6.51 -11.52
CA ASP A 577 20.64 7.84 -10.97
C ASP A 577 20.09 7.79 -9.53
N GLY A 578 19.83 6.59 -9.00
CA GLY A 578 19.24 6.36 -7.68
C GLY A 578 17.71 6.40 -7.64
N THR A 579 17.03 6.46 -8.79
CA THR A 579 15.56 6.37 -8.85
C THR A 579 15.07 4.93 -8.76
N ASN A 580 13.85 4.75 -8.24
CA ASN A 580 13.21 3.44 -8.12
C ASN A 580 12.95 2.85 -9.51
N ASN A 581 13.39 1.61 -9.78
CA ASN A 581 13.25 1.02 -11.12
C ASN A 581 11.89 0.36 -11.39
N GLY A 582 10.97 0.38 -10.40
CA GLY A 582 9.63 -0.19 -10.52
C GLY A 582 9.54 -1.66 -10.12
N ALA A 583 10.44 -2.13 -9.27
CA ALA A 583 10.49 -3.53 -8.83
C ALA A 583 9.64 -3.77 -7.58
N TRP A 584 8.79 -4.81 -7.59
CA TRP A 584 8.06 -5.28 -6.42
C TRP A 584 8.01 -6.80 -6.36
N PHE A 585 7.59 -7.32 -5.21
CA PHE A 585 7.58 -8.75 -4.90
C PHE A 585 6.16 -9.13 -4.53
N HIS A 586 5.58 -10.07 -5.28
CA HIS A 586 4.19 -10.49 -5.09
C HIS A 586 3.98 -11.88 -5.68
N TYR A 587 3.05 -12.66 -5.14
CA TYR A 587 2.67 -14.01 -5.63
C TYR A 587 3.85 -14.92 -6.04
N GLY A 588 4.94 -14.94 -5.26
CA GLY A 588 6.10 -15.80 -5.54
C GLY A 588 6.98 -15.33 -6.71
N HIS A 589 6.88 -14.06 -7.09
CA HIS A 589 7.62 -13.47 -8.19
C HIS A 589 8.19 -12.10 -7.80
N MET A 590 9.31 -11.75 -8.43
CA MET A 590 9.75 -10.38 -8.60
C MET A 590 9.17 -9.87 -9.92
N TYR A 591 8.51 -8.71 -9.88
CA TYR A 591 7.98 -8.02 -11.05
C TYR A 591 8.69 -6.68 -11.26
N LEU A 592 8.67 -6.19 -12.49
CA LEU A 592 9.19 -4.90 -12.88
C LEU A 592 8.26 -4.24 -13.90
N GLN A 593 7.86 -3.00 -13.63
CA GLN A 593 7.09 -2.16 -14.56
C GLN A 593 7.71 -0.77 -14.59
N ASN A 594 8.18 -0.35 -15.77
CA ASN A 594 8.74 0.98 -16.00
C ASN A 594 8.69 1.35 -17.50
N GLU A 595 9.27 2.49 -17.85
CA GLU A 595 9.28 3.02 -19.21
C GLU A 595 9.99 2.11 -20.22
N ASP A 596 10.92 1.27 -19.77
CA ASP A 596 11.65 0.33 -20.61
C ASP A 596 10.88 -0.99 -20.82
N THR A 597 9.98 -1.36 -19.90
CA THR A 597 9.15 -2.58 -20.03
C THR A 597 7.86 -2.31 -20.81
N GLY A 598 7.20 -1.17 -20.57
CA GLY A 598 5.81 -0.95 -20.94
C GLY A 598 5.47 -1.20 -22.40
N LYS A 599 6.24 -0.64 -23.35
CA LYS A 599 6.01 -0.86 -24.80
C LYS A 599 6.77 -2.05 -25.38
N GLN A 600 7.80 -2.51 -24.69
CA GLN A 600 8.81 -3.39 -25.27
C GLN A 600 8.56 -4.86 -24.92
N LEU A 601 7.97 -5.13 -23.75
CA LEU A 601 7.79 -6.48 -23.24
C LEU A 601 6.32 -6.94 -23.33
N PRO A 602 6.07 -8.24 -23.55
CA PRO A 602 4.75 -8.82 -23.41
C PRO A 602 4.16 -8.49 -22.04
N ASN A 603 2.85 -8.21 -22.00
CA ASN A 603 2.13 -7.89 -20.77
C ASN A 603 2.68 -6.69 -19.97
N HIS A 604 3.57 -5.90 -20.60
CA HIS A 604 4.11 -4.62 -20.11
C HIS A 604 5.06 -4.72 -18.90
N ILE A 605 5.44 -5.93 -18.51
CA ILE A 605 6.26 -6.21 -17.33
C ILE A 605 7.43 -7.12 -17.65
N ASP A 606 8.51 -7.00 -16.89
CA ASP A 606 9.50 -8.07 -16.71
C ASP A 606 9.21 -8.81 -15.39
N PHE A 607 9.49 -10.11 -15.32
CA PHE A 607 9.30 -10.87 -14.09
C PHE A 607 10.22 -12.07 -13.96
N ARG A 608 10.56 -12.43 -12.72
CA ARG A 608 11.27 -13.66 -12.37
C ARG A 608 10.53 -14.34 -11.23
N SER A 609 10.17 -15.61 -11.40
CA SER A 609 9.70 -16.41 -10.26
C SER A 609 10.81 -16.56 -9.22
N TYR A 610 10.45 -16.73 -7.96
CA TYR A 610 11.45 -16.99 -6.92
C TYR A 610 12.26 -18.25 -7.23
N LYS A 611 11.62 -19.28 -7.82
CA LYS A 611 12.33 -20.47 -8.31
C LYS A 611 13.44 -20.13 -9.31
N GLN A 612 13.19 -19.22 -10.26
CA GLN A 612 14.22 -18.78 -11.21
C GLN A 612 15.33 -17.99 -10.50
N LEU A 613 14.99 -17.14 -9.53
CA LEU A 613 15.97 -16.38 -8.74
C LEU A 613 16.84 -17.29 -7.87
N LEU A 614 16.32 -18.45 -7.43
CA LEU A 614 17.04 -19.41 -6.59
C LEU A 614 18.01 -20.32 -7.36
N VAL A 615 18.05 -20.24 -8.70
CA VAL A 615 19.01 -21.02 -9.50
C VAL A 615 20.36 -20.32 -9.53
N THR A 616 21.41 -20.99 -9.09
CA THR A 616 22.81 -20.54 -9.22
C THR A 616 23.19 -20.42 -10.69
N THR A 617 23.68 -19.25 -11.12
CA THR A 617 24.26 -19.09 -12.46
C THR A 617 25.59 -19.85 -12.55
N PRO A 618 25.88 -20.55 -13.69
CA PRO A 618 27.06 -21.40 -13.85
C PRO A 618 28.42 -20.72 -13.61
N ASP A 619 28.49 -19.39 -13.69
CA ASP A 619 29.74 -18.61 -13.62
C ASP A 619 30.12 -18.12 -12.21
N SER A 620 29.51 -18.67 -11.15
CA SER A 620 29.74 -18.25 -9.76
C SER A 620 30.70 -19.15 -8.95
N ARG A 621 31.53 -19.97 -9.61
CA ARG A 621 32.55 -20.80 -8.95
C ARG A 621 33.86 -20.07 -8.72
#